data_AF-A0A1V6F5R4-F1
#
_entry.id   AF-A0A1V6F5R4-F1
#
_cell.length_a   1.000
_cell.length_b   1.000
_cell.length_c   1.000
_cell.angle_alpha   90.00
_cell.angle_beta   90.00
_cell.angle_gamma   90.00
#
_symmetry.space_group_name_H-M   'P 1'
#
loop_
_entity.id
_entity.type
_entity.pdbx_description
1 polymer ?
#
loop_
_entity_poly.entity_id
_entity_poly.type
_entity_poly.pdbx_seq_one_letter_code
_entity_poly.pdbx_strand_id
1 'polypeptide(L)'
;MILRLTAKLAQKIGLDPLPALPYDKGRNPLLDWHAHLFTVQRTHYILATNTASLYSLVMLGRGITMGRQFAQALSDGLQDFLTGQGYQPNAVMTLLSPVQDAIFAKTTDRRVLGSMNDLIFQSKIRLGEGQQTPFAVSYYLNETPMSYLKYRSPKDLFQELFRQGGKPSDQGQKPNNVIYLEKFKPVAQDNGPVLADYDRLQSELIRDKVREIFRAHPRDPVAEMEKLGFTYCEDDTEDEAKEERNARPENRRQRDLVAYFEGRKPLSEEIFAGYSEEKAAEKPNYPLIRRYYKASNKHLKALLLYGLEHHPGRIDLLSDLAFFHEFENCLRLLIDHYTQACMEQCNLDTFTGLAKDFYYSTSPNGYEAYEALRELFGPETAKRKIIDSLIAEEEGGAEDSSRPLDS
;
A
#
# COMPACT_ATOMS: atom_id res chain seq x y z
N MET A 1 11.45 -4.73 20.90
CA MET A 1 10.97 -3.70 19.92
C MET A 1 9.46 -3.47 20.09
N ILE A 2 8.85 -2.36 19.62
CA ILE A 2 7.39 -2.26 19.42
C ILE A 2 7.06 -2.35 17.93
N LEU A 3 6.05 -3.17 17.60
CA LEU A 3 5.49 -3.34 16.26
C LEU A 3 4.00 -3.00 16.27
N ARG A 4 3.64 -1.85 15.68
CA ARG A 4 2.29 -1.29 15.60
C ARG A 4 1.62 -1.72 14.30
N LEU A 5 0.72 -2.69 14.36
CA LEU A 5 0.14 -3.30 13.16
C LEU A 5 -1.21 -2.65 12.82
N THR A 6 -1.52 -2.55 11.53
CA THR A 6 -2.90 -2.37 11.09
C THR A 6 -3.70 -3.66 11.31
N ALA A 7 -5.03 -3.55 11.48
CA ALA A 7 -5.90 -4.69 11.75
C ALA A 7 -5.76 -5.80 10.69
N LYS A 8 -5.65 -5.42 9.40
CA LYS A 8 -5.45 -6.35 8.28
C LYS A 8 -4.17 -7.20 8.42
N LEU A 9 -3.07 -6.61 8.89
CA LEU A 9 -1.82 -7.34 9.14
C LEU A 9 -1.92 -8.20 10.41
N ALA A 10 -2.49 -7.66 11.50
CA ALA A 10 -2.68 -8.40 12.75
C ALA A 10 -3.52 -9.67 12.56
N GLN A 11 -4.60 -9.57 11.77
CA GLN A 11 -5.46 -10.70 11.41
C GLN A 11 -4.70 -11.75 10.59
N LYS A 12 -3.93 -11.34 9.55
CA LYS A 12 -3.13 -12.25 8.72
C LYS A 12 -2.12 -13.08 9.51
N ILE A 13 -1.58 -12.54 10.60
CA ILE A 13 -0.50 -13.19 11.38
C ILE A 13 -0.95 -13.76 12.74
N GLY A 14 -2.26 -13.89 12.94
CA GLY A 14 -2.85 -14.53 14.12
C GLY A 14 -2.68 -13.77 15.43
N LEU A 15 -2.59 -12.43 15.38
CA LEU A 15 -2.36 -11.57 16.56
C LEU A 15 -3.51 -10.61 16.88
N ASP A 16 -4.60 -10.62 16.12
CA ASP A 16 -5.79 -9.82 16.43
C ASP A 16 -6.61 -10.45 17.58
N PRO A 17 -7.15 -9.68 18.54
CA PRO A 17 -7.06 -8.22 18.68
C PRO A 17 -5.79 -7.74 19.40
N LEU A 18 -5.24 -6.61 18.94
CA LEU A 18 -4.04 -6.00 19.53
C LEU A 18 -4.34 -4.84 20.51
N PRO A 19 -3.57 -4.71 21.61
CA PRO A 19 -3.73 -3.62 22.56
C PRO A 19 -3.30 -2.27 21.97
N ALA A 20 -3.89 -1.19 22.47
CA ALA A 20 -3.40 0.17 22.23
C ALA A 20 -2.30 0.50 23.23
N LEU A 21 -1.10 0.86 22.75
CA LEU A 21 -0.01 1.35 23.60
C LEU A 21 0.25 2.83 23.27
N PRO A 22 0.45 3.72 24.26
CA PRO A 22 0.86 5.10 24.00
C PRO A 22 2.24 5.14 23.32
N TYR A 23 2.58 6.27 22.70
CA TYR A 23 3.93 6.53 22.24
C TYR A 23 4.80 7.01 23.40
N ASP A 24 5.85 6.25 23.73
CA ASP A 24 6.80 6.60 24.78
C ASP A 24 7.93 7.49 24.22
N LYS A 25 7.91 8.77 24.60
CA LYS A 25 8.93 9.75 24.19
C LYS A 25 10.30 9.51 24.84
N GLY A 26 10.39 8.69 25.89
CA GLY A 26 11.66 8.34 26.55
C GLY A 26 12.34 7.10 25.96
N ARG A 27 11.64 6.32 25.12
CA ARG A 27 12.19 5.15 24.43
C ARG A 27 13.02 5.56 23.22
N ASN A 28 14.04 4.77 22.88
CA ASN A 28 14.83 4.96 21.66
C ASN A 28 13.89 4.98 20.43
N PRO A 29 13.84 6.08 19.64
CA PRO A 29 12.89 6.25 18.54
C PRO A 29 13.10 5.24 17.39
N LEU A 30 14.26 4.60 17.32
CA LEU A 30 14.58 3.56 16.35
C LEU A 30 13.91 2.21 16.66
N LEU A 31 13.29 2.05 17.84
CA LEU A 31 12.70 0.78 18.32
C LEU A 31 11.16 0.75 18.30
N ASP A 32 10.51 1.72 17.65
CA ASP A 32 9.05 1.77 17.50
C ASP A 32 8.68 1.90 16.01
N TRP A 33 8.03 0.88 15.47
CA TRP A 33 7.73 0.73 14.03
C TRP A 33 6.26 0.44 13.81
N HIS A 34 5.70 1.01 12.75
CA HIS A 34 4.38 0.67 12.22
C HIS A 34 4.51 -0.34 11.08
N ALA A 35 3.49 -1.18 10.85
CA ALA A 35 3.46 -2.11 9.73
C ALA A 35 2.07 -2.28 9.12
N HIS A 36 2.01 -2.30 7.79
CA HIS A 36 0.78 -2.38 7.00
C HIS A 36 0.93 -3.40 5.87
N LEU A 37 0.03 -4.40 5.83
CA LEU A 37 -0.11 -5.34 4.73
C LEU A 37 -0.81 -4.68 3.52
N PHE A 38 -0.15 -4.66 2.37
CA PHE A 38 -0.74 -4.26 1.10
C PHE A 38 -0.53 -5.34 0.03
N THR A 39 -1.19 -5.18 -1.12
CA THR A 39 -1.16 -6.15 -2.23
C THR A 39 -0.84 -5.41 -3.53
N VAL A 40 -0.01 -6.01 -4.37
CA VAL A 40 0.31 -5.57 -5.74
C VAL A 40 0.40 -6.82 -6.61
N GLN A 41 -0.27 -6.85 -7.77
CA GLN A 41 -0.29 -8.00 -8.69
C GLN A 41 -0.49 -9.35 -7.95
N ARG A 42 -1.44 -9.37 -7.01
CA ARG A 42 -1.79 -10.52 -6.14
C ARG A 42 -0.65 -11.06 -5.23
N THR A 43 0.53 -10.45 -5.29
CA THR A 43 1.59 -10.63 -4.28
C THR A 43 1.31 -9.76 -3.06
N HIS A 44 1.35 -10.38 -1.88
CA HIS A 44 1.29 -9.68 -0.61
C HIS A 44 2.64 -9.04 -0.28
N TYR A 45 2.62 -7.78 0.13
CA TYR A 45 3.76 -7.03 0.62
C TYR A 45 3.46 -6.43 1.99
N ILE A 46 4.50 -6.21 2.80
CA ILE A 46 4.40 -5.50 4.07
C ILE A 46 5.28 -4.27 3.98
N LEU A 47 4.68 -3.09 4.18
CA LEU A 47 5.43 -1.86 4.46
C LEU A 47 5.63 -1.79 5.97
N ALA A 48 6.88 -1.80 6.42
CA ALA A 48 7.26 -1.48 7.79
C ALA A 48 7.92 -0.10 7.82
N THR A 49 7.48 0.78 8.72
CA THR A 49 7.84 2.21 8.75
C THR A 49 8.18 2.65 10.17
N ASN A 50 9.37 3.19 10.40
CA ASN A 50 9.76 3.71 11.70
C ASN A 50 8.92 4.94 12.10
N THR A 51 8.44 4.97 13.35
CA THR A 51 7.49 6.00 13.82
C THR A 51 8.04 7.43 13.78
N ALA A 52 9.32 7.59 14.11
CA ALA A 52 9.93 8.91 14.28
C ALA A 52 10.51 9.48 12.97
N SER A 53 11.04 8.61 12.11
CA SER A 53 11.73 8.99 10.87
C SER A 53 10.96 8.70 9.59
N LEU A 54 9.86 7.95 9.66
CA LEU A 54 9.20 7.31 8.50
C LEU A 54 10.11 6.39 7.67
N TYR A 55 11.29 6.02 8.18
CA TYR A 55 12.21 5.14 7.45
C TYR A 55 11.55 3.80 7.21
N SER A 56 11.50 3.39 5.94
CA SER A 56 10.58 2.37 5.47
C SER A 56 11.28 1.22 4.77
N LEU A 57 10.80 0.02 5.03
CA LEU A 57 11.22 -1.22 4.38
C LEU A 57 9.98 -1.91 3.81
N VAL A 58 10.02 -2.23 2.52
CA VAL A 58 9.04 -3.06 1.81
C VAL A 58 9.58 -4.48 1.76
N MET A 59 8.77 -5.43 2.21
CA MET A 59 9.10 -6.86 2.24
C MET A 59 8.01 -7.69 1.58
N LEU A 60 8.35 -8.89 1.13
CA LEU A 60 7.36 -9.89 0.72
C LEU A 60 6.56 -10.38 1.95
N GLY A 61 5.24 -10.40 1.83
CA GLY A 61 4.30 -10.93 2.80
C GLY A 61 3.85 -12.37 2.53
N ARG A 62 4.38 -13.02 1.49
CA ARG A 62 4.24 -14.47 1.25
C ARG A 62 5.00 -15.22 2.36
N GLY A 63 4.49 -16.38 2.79
CA GLY A 63 5.08 -17.17 3.88
C GLY A 63 4.91 -16.61 5.30
N ILE A 64 4.81 -15.29 5.48
CA ILE A 64 4.61 -14.66 6.80
C ILE A 64 3.16 -14.88 7.28
N THR A 65 2.97 -15.78 8.25
CA THR A 65 1.69 -16.18 8.85
C THR A 65 1.66 -16.11 10.37
N MET A 66 2.79 -15.83 11.02
CA MET A 66 2.89 -15.74 12.49
C MET A 66 3.69 -14.50 12.92
N GLY A 67 3.33 -13.92 14.06
CA GLY A 67 4.03 -12.76 14.65
C GLY A 67 5.56 -12.91 14.74
N ARG A 68 6.05 -14.08 15.15
CA ARG A 68 7.50 -14.40 15.21
C ARG A 68 8.16 -14.32 13.84
N GLN A 69 7.52 -14.87 12.80
CA GLN A 69 8.06 -14.84 11.43
C GLN A 69 8.13 -13.41 10.90
N PHE A 70 7.12 -12.58 11.19
CA PHE A 70 7.13 -11.17 10.81
C PHE A 70 8.24 -10.39 11.53
N ALA A 71 8.41 -10.58 12.84
CA ALA A 71 9.48 -9.94 13.60
C ALA A 71 10.88 -10.36 13.11
N GLN A 72 11.05 -11.64 12.78
CA GLN A 72 12.30 -12.16 12.21
C GLN A 72 12.57 -11.55 10.82
N ALA A 73 11.63 -11.66 9.88
CA ALA A 73 11.76 -11.13 8.53
C ALA A 73 12.02 -9.62 8.49
N LEU A 74 11.39 -8.84 9.38
CA LEU A 74 11.69 -7.42 9.54
C LEU A 74 13.12 -7.16 10.00
N SER A 75 13.67 -8.03 10.84
CA SER A 75 15.00 -7.85 11.43
C SER A 75 16.08 -8.22 10.44
N ASP A 76 15.91 -9.36 9.76
CA ASP A 76 16.81 -9.81 8.69
C ASP A 76 16.77 -8.79 7.53
N GLY A 77 15.58 -8.39 7.09
CA GLY A 77 15.41 -7.40 6.03
C GLY A 77 15.98 -6.02 6.40
N LEU A 78 15.89 -5.57 7.66
CA LEU A 78 16.56 -4.33 8.11
C LEU A 78 18.08 -4.50 8.20
N GLN A 79 18.56 -5.68 8.59
CA GLN A 79 19.99 -5.98 8.64
C GLN A 79 20.61 -5.94 7.24
N ASP A 80 20.01 -6.62 6.28
CA ASP A 80 20.45 -6.67 4.89
C ASP A 80 20.34 -5.29 4.23
N PHE A 81 19.22 -4.59 4.43
CA PHE A 81 19.00 -3.27 3.85
C PHE A 81 19.98 -2.22 4.38
N LEU A 82 20.24 -2.20 5.69
CA LEU A 82 21.22 -1.25 6.28
C LEU A 82 22.66 -1.63 5.93
N THR A 83 23.02 -2.91 5.93
CA THR A 83 24.38 -3.34 5.54
C THR A 83 24.64 -3.04 4.06
N GLY A 84 23.66 -3.26 3.18
CA GLY A 84 23.72 -2.87 1.76
C GLY A 84 23.80 -1.35 1.52
N GLN A 85 23.41 -0.53 2.50
CA GLN A 85 23.59 0.94 2.49
C GLN A 85 24.91 1.40 3.15
N GLY A 86 25.83 0.47 3.48
CA GLY A 86 27.14 0.76 4.05
C GLY A 86 27.18 0.98 5.57
N TYR A 87 26.09 0.66 6.30
CA TYR A 87 26.11 0.69 7.75
C TYR A 87 26.88 -0.52 8.30
N GLN A 88 27.67 -0.30 9.35
CA GLN A 88 28.51 -1.35 9.94
C GLN A 88 27.64 -2.43 10.63
N PRO A 89 27.82 -3.73 10.30
CA PRO A 89 26.97 -4.81 10.83
C PRO A 89 26.85 -4.82 12.35
N ASN A 90 27.93 -4.53 13.08
CA ASN A 90 27.92 -4.46 14.55
C ASN A 90 27.01 -3.35 15.11
N ALA A 91 26.93 -2.20 14.43
CA ALA A 91 26.04 -1.10 14.83
C ALA A 91 24.57 -1.44 14.55
N VAL A 92 24.31 -2.11 13.41
CA VAL A 92 22.98 -2.60 13.03
C VAL A 92 22.51 -3.70 13.99
N MET A 93 23.36 -4.69 14.29
CA MET A 93 23.11 -5.73 15.29
C MET A 93 22.85 -5.14 16.68
N THR A 94 23.64 -4.17 17.13
CA THR A 94 23.42 -3.51 18.43
C THR A 94 22.07 -2.80 18.49
N LEU A 95 21.61 -2.23 17.37
CA LEU A 95 20.30 -1.57 17.28
C LEU A 95 19.13 -2.56 17.23
N LEU A 96 19.27 -3.66 16.50
CA LEU A 96 18.21 -4.64 16.24
C LEU A 96 18.22 -5.83 17.22
N SER A 97 19.21 -5.96 18.10
CA SER A 97 19.36 -7.05 19.08
C SER A 97 18.09 -7.43 19.89
N PRO A 98 17.23 -6.50 20.39
CA PRO A 98 16.07 -6.86 21.23
C PRO A 98 14.83 -7.30 20.41
N VAL A 99 15.03 -8.12 19.37
CA VAL A 99 13.98 -8.72 18.53
C VAL A 99 13.34 -9.95 19.15
N GLN A 100 14.03 -10.62 20.09
CA GLN A 100 13.43 -11.71 20.87
C GLN A 100 12.21 -11.23 21.70
N ASP A 101 12.16 -9.93 22.04
CA ASP A 101 11.07 -9.26 22.77
C ASP A 101 10.32 -8.23 21.88
N ALA A 102 9.77 -8.68 20.76
CA ALA A 102 8.87 -7.88 19.95
C ALA A 102 7.48 -7.77 20.61
N ILE A 103 7.11 -6.56 21.06
CA ILE A 103 5.79 -6.24 21.62
C ILE A 103 4.88 -5.77 20.48
N PHE A 104 3.76 -6.45 20.28
CA PHE A 104 2.77 -6.08 19.28
C PHE A 104 1.69 -5.16 19.86
N ALA A 105 1.30 -4.15 19.10
CA ALA A 105 0.25 -3.20 19.43
C ALA A 105 -0.53 -2.81 18.18
N LYS A 106 -1.72 -2.21 18.34
CA LYS A 106 -2.45 -1.64 17.20
C LYS A 106 -1.89 -0.27 16.81
N THR A 107 -1.95 0.07 15.53
CA THR A 107 -1.67 1.43 15.04
C THR A 107 -2.67 2.44 15.64
N THR A 108 -2.15 3.58 16.13
CA THR A 108 -2.98 4.65 16.75
C THR A 108 -2.62 6.09 16.33
N ASP A 109 -1.46 6.35 15.69
CA ASP A 109 -1.14 7.69 15.19
C ASP A 109 -1.64 7.86 13.74
N ARG A 110 -2.72 8.65 13.57
CA ARG A 110 -3.34 8.97 12.27
C ARG A 110 -2.37 9.66 11.30
N ARG A 111 -1.36 10.41 11.76
CA ARG A 111 -0.42 11.14 10.88
C ARG A 111 0.66 10.23 10.30
N VAL A 112 1.13 9.27 11.10
CA VAL A 112 2.01 8.20 10.62
C VAL A 112 1.25 7.33 9.63
N LEU A 113 -0.02 6.99 9.90
CA LEU A 113 -0.86 6.22 8.98
C LEU A 113 -1.07 6.94 7.63
N GLY A 114 -1.39 8.23 7.62
CA GLY A 114 -1.49 9.02 6.39
C GLY A 114 -0.19 9.00 5.57
N SER A 115 0.96 9.19 6.24
CA SER A 115 2.27 9.09 5.60
C SER A 115 2.56 7.68 5.05
N MET A 116 2.13 6.62 5.74
CA MET A 116 2.24 5.24 5.24
C MET A 116 1.34 4.99 4.03
N ASN A 117 0.15 5.59 3.96
CA ASN A 117 -0.73 5.46 2.80
C ASN A 117 -0.10 6.09 1.54
N ASP A 118 0.54 7.26 1.67
CA ASP A 118 1.32 7.88 0.58
C ASP A 118 2.47 6.98 0.11
N LEU A 119 3.19 6.36 1.05
CA LEU A 119 4.31 5.45 0.76
C LEU A 119 3.83 4.12 0.16
N ILE A 120 2.65 3.61 0.56
CA ILE A 120 2.02 2.43 -0.04
C ILE A 120 1.56 2.73 -1.46
N PHE A 121 0.99 3.91 -1.73
CA PHE A 121 0.61 4.31 -3.08
C PHE A 121 1.83 4.34 -4.01
N GLN A 122 2.93 4.95 -3.57
CA GLN A 122 4.21 4.93 -4.31
C GLN A 122 4.77 3.51 -4.49
N SER A 123 4.67 2.66 -3.46
CA SER A 123 5.07 1.26 -3.52
C SER A 123 4.25 0.47 -4.56
N LYS A 124 2.93 0.68 -4.59
CA LYS A 124 2.00 0.03 -5.53
C LYS A 124 2.35 0.35 -6.98
N ILE A 125 2.68 1.61 -7.29
CA ILE A 125 3.12 2.01 -8.64
C ILE A 125 4.41 1.29 -9.02
N ARG A 126 5.43 1.35 -8.16
CA ARG A 126 6.78 0.85 -8.47
C ARG A 126 6.91 -0.68 -8.53
N LEU A 127 6.10 -1.38 -7.75
CA LEU A 127 5.95 -2.84 -7.82
C LEU A 127 4.99 -3.26 -8.95
N GLY A 128 4.00 -2.42 -9.27
CA GLY A 128 2.86 -2.74 -10.15
C GLY A 128 3.18 -2.83 -11.64
N GLU A 129 4.43 -2.58 -12.03
CA GLU A 129 4.95 -2.74 -13.39
C GLU A 129 6.08 -3.79 -13.45
N GLY A 130 6.37 -4.51 -12.35
CA GLY A 130 7.48 -5.47 -12.25
C GLY A 130 8.88 -4.86 -12.30
N GLN A 131 8.99 -3.53 -12.37
CA GLN A 131 10.23 -2.80 -12.65
C GLN A 131 11.24 -2.78 -11.50
N GLN A 132 10.79 -2.92 -10.25
CA GLN A 132 11.64 -2.67 -9.07
C GLN A 132 11.45 -3.73 -7.99
N THR A 133 12.56 -4.21 -7.43
CA THR A 133 12.54 -5.11 -6.27
C THR A 133 12.05 -4.38 -5.01
N PRO A 134 11.54 -5.09 -3.98
CA PRO A 134 11.18 -4.47 -2.70
C PRO A 134 12.31 -3.64 -2.08
N PHE A 135 13.56 -4.06 -2.26
CA PHE A 135 14.76 -3.32 -1.86
C PHE A 135 14.91 -2.00 -2.61
N ALA A 136 14.77 -1.99 -3.94
CA ALA A 136 14.86 -0.78 -4.75
C ALA A 136 13.71 0.21 -4.45
N VAL A 137 12.50 -0.30 -4.20
CA VAL A 137 11.37 0.52 -3.74
C VAL A 137 11.67 1.11 -2.35
N SER A 138 12.16 0.31 -1.41
CA SER A 138 12.56 0.78 -0.08
C SER A 138 13.63 1.88 -0.15
N TYR A 139 14.60 1.77 -1.06
CA TYR A 139 15.58 2.83 -1.29
C TYR A 139 14.89 4.14 -1.70
N TYR A 140 14.01 4.09 -2.71
CA TYR A 140 13.29 5.26 -3.22
C TYR A 140 12.39 5.93 -2.16
N LEU A 141 11.62 5.14 -1.41
CA LEU A 141 10.73 5.66 -0.35
C LEU A 141 11.53 6.46 0.70
N ASN A 142 12.74 6.01 1.02
CA ASN A 142 13.58 6.66 2.02
C ASN A 142 14.25 7.96 1.55
N GLU A 143 14.39 8.18 0.25
CA GLU A 143 14.86 9.45 -0.33
C GLU A 143 13.72 10.46 -0.52
N THR A 144 12.46 10.03 -0.45
CA THR A 144 11.30 10.87 -0.79
C THR A 144 11.03 11.95 0.28
N PRO A 145 10.94 13.24 -0.06
CA PRO A 145 10.63 14.30 0.91
C PRO A 145 9.22 14.17 1.51
N MET A 146 9.11 14.05 2.84
CA MET A 146 7.83 13.85 3.52
C MET A 146 7.36 15.12 4.24
N SER A 147 6.13 15.55 4.00
CA SER A 147 5.50 16.73 4.64
C SER A 147 5.47 16.61 6.17
N TYR A 148 5.20 15.41 6.70
CA TYR A 148 5.28 15.07 8.13
C TYR A 148 6.65 15.34 8.74
N LEU A 149 7.73 15.22 7.94
CA LEU A 149 9.11 15.48 8.33
C LEU A 149 9.58 16.90 7.97
N LYS A 150 8.64 17.82 7.68
CA LYS A 150 8.90 19.18 7.17
C LYS A 150 9.71 19.17 5.86
N TYR A 151 9.37 18.26 4.95
CA TYR A 151 10.02 18.04 3.65
C TYR A 151 11.48 17.55 3.72
N ARG A 152 11.90 16.95 4.85
CA ARG A 152 13.10 16.11 4.90
C ARG A 152 12.80 14.70 4.37
N SER A 153 13.84 14.00 3.91
CA SER A 153 13.75 12.58 3.57
C SER A 153 13.74 11.70 4.84
N PRO A 154 13.09 10.53 4.82
CA PRO A 154 13.20 9.55 5.89
C PRO A 154 14.64 9.09 6.17
N LYS A 155 15.46 8.95 5.13
CA LYS A 155 16.87 8.56 5.21
C LYS A 155 17.69 9.54 6.05
N ASP A 156 17.54 10.85 5.80
CA ASP A 156 18.31 11.88 6.53
C ASP A 156 17.99 11.86 8.02
N LEU A 157 16.71 11.74 8.36
CA LEU A 157 16.26 11.75 9.75
C LEU A 157 16.60 10.43 10.45
N PHE A 158 16.50 9.28 9.78
CA PHE A 158 16.95 8.01 10.32
C PHE A 158 18.46 8.01 10.57
N GLN A 159 19.27 8.52 9.63
CA GLN A 159 20.72 8.67 9.82
C GLN A 159 21.07 9.55 11.01
N GLU A 160 20.35 10.67 11.19
CA GLU A 160 20.53 11.56 12.33
C GLU A 160 20.23 10.83 13.66
N LEU A 161 19.09 10.15 13.76
CA LEU A 161 18.73 9.33 14.92
C LEU A 161 19.71 8.17 15.16
N PHE A 162 20.19 7.52 14.10
CA PHE A 162 21.16 6.41 14.16
C PHE A 162 22.52 6.89 14.69
N ARG A 163 23.02 8.06 14.26
CA ARG A 163 24.24 8.67 14.81
C ARG A 163 24.09 9.09 16.27
N GLN A 164 22.89 9.52 16.68
CA GLN A 164 22.59 9.90 18.06
C GLN A 164 22.46 8.66 18.98
N GLY A 165 21.83 7.59 18.50
CA GLY A 165 21.67 6.31 19.22
C GLY A 165 22.90 5.39 19.17
N GLY A 166 23.81 5.61 18.22
CA GLY A 166 25.03 4.82 18.02
C GLY A 166 26.22 5.23 18.89
N LYS A 167 26.07 6.21 19.79
CA LYS A 167 27.06 6.46 20.85
C LYS A 167 26.89 5.40 21.93
N PRO A 168 27.94 4.62 22.28
CA PRO A 168 27.89 3.79 23.46
C PRO A 168 27.55 4.65 24.67
N SER A 169 26.67 4.16 25.53
CA SER A 169 26.42 4.75 26.84
C SER A 169 27.62 4.48 27.76
N ASP A 170 28.72 5.18 27.52
CA ASP A 170 29.89 5.10 28.37
C ASP A 170 29.58 5.81 29.70
N GLN A 171 29.48 4.99 30.74
CA GLN A 171 29.49 5.35 32.15
C GLN A 171 28.45 6.38 32.64
N GLY A 172 27.27 5.85 32.97
CA GLY A 172 26.71 5.99 34.32
C GLY A 172 26.40 7.40 34.85
N GLN A 173 25.24 7.95 34.49
CA GLN A 173 24.50 8.81 35.40
C GLN A 173 22.97 8.69 35.24
N LYS A 174 22.27 8.80 36.37
CA LYS A 174 20.79 8.76 36.43
C LYS A 174 20.19 9.99 35.72
N PRO A 175 18.97 9.88 35.17
CA PRO A 175 18.40 10.94 34.35
C PRO A 175 18.04 12.16 35.21
N ASN A 176 18.47 13.34 34.76
CA ASN A 176 17.81 14.59 35.06
C ASN A 176 18.11 15.60 33.95
N ASN A 177 17.05 16.10 33.34
CA ASN A 177 16.83 17.50 32.95
C ASN A 177 18.09 18.33 32.66
N VAL A 178 18.47 18.51 31.38
CA VAL A 178 18.98 19.78 30.80
C VAL A 178 19.11 19.62 29.27
N ILE A 179 18.88 20.73 28.54
CA ILE A 179 19.00 20.86 27.08
C ILE A 179 20.34 21.53 26.75
N TYR A 180 21.00 21.12 25.66
CA TYR A 180 22.04 21.94 25.02
C TYR A 180 21.74 22.13 23.52
N LEU A 181 21.36 23.36 23.17
CA LEU A 181 21.34 23.87 21.80
C LEU A 181 22.24 25.10 21.75
N GLU A 182 23.49 24.92 21.31
CA GLU A 182 24.32 26.06 20.88
C GLU A 182 25.00 25.80 19.54
N LYS A 183 24.86 26.80 18.67
CA LYS A 183 25.74 27.17 17.55
C LYS A 183 25.79 26.24 16.33
N PHE A 184 24.89 26.50 15.38
CA PHE A 184 25.33 26.85 14.02
C PHE A 184 24.34 27.80 13.31
N LYS A 185 24.88 28.75 12.52
CA LYS A 185 24.19 29.62 11.54
C LYS A 185 25.03 29.56 10.26
N PRO A 186 24.41 29.45 9.06
CA PRO A 186 24.40 30.60 8.14
C PRO A 186 22.98 30.89 7.59
N VAL A 187 22.56 32.17 7.54
CA VAL A 187 22.58 33.08 6.37
C VAL A 187 21.53 32.72 5.30
N ALA A 188 20.67 33.69 4.97
CA ALA A 188 19.52 33.53 4.08
C ALA A 188 19.56 34.52 2.91
N GLN A 189 19.01 34.08 1.78
CA GLN A 189 18.54 34.82 0.59
C GLN A 189 17.58 33.84 -0.14
N ASP A 190 16.52 34.22 -0.83
CA ASP A 190 15.79 35.50 -0.91
C ASP A 190 14.40 35.13 -1.46
N ASN A 191 13.32 35.70 -0.92
CA ASN A 191 11.95 35.40 -1.37
C ASN A 191 11.19 36.71 -1.58
N GLY A 192 10.59 36.91 -2.75
CA GLY A 192 9.65 38.02 -3.01
C GLY A 192 8.47 37.97 -2.02
N PRO A 193 8.35 38.87 -1.02
CA PRO A 193 7.69 38.46 0.22
C PRO A 193 6.17 38.63 0.21
N VAL A 194 5.67 39.78 -0.25
CA VAL A 194 4.45 40.41 0.34
C VAL A 194 3.15 39.64 0.11
N LEU A 195 2.92 39.01 -1.04
CA LEU A 195 1.66 38.28 -1.31
C LEU A 195 1.68 36.84 -0.78
N ALA A 196 2.81 36.15 -0.92
CA ALA A 196 3.02 34.85 -0.28
C ALA A 196 3.00 34.99 1.25
N ASP A 197 3.58 36.06 1.79
CA ASP A 197 3.43 36.43 3.19
C ASP A 197 2.00 36.86 3.53
N TYR A 198 1.18 37.44 2.63
CA TYR A 198 -0.22 37.73 2.97
C TYR A 198 -1.04 36.45 3.17
N ASP A 199 -0.97 35.48 2.27
CA ASP A 199 -1.67 34.19 2.40
C ASP A 199 -1.09 33.33 3.52
N ARG A 200 0.23 33.41 3.74
CA ARG A 200 0.91 32.78 4.86
C ARG A 200 0.56 33.44 6.20
N LEU A 201 0.47 34.77 6.27
CA LEU A 201 0.05 35.51 7.47
C LEU A 201 -1.44 35.27 7.74
N GLN A 202 -2.30 35.21 6.73
CA GLN A 202 -3.68 34.72 6.88
C GLN A 202 -3.68 33.31 7.47
N SER A 203 -2.85 32.40 6.94
CA SER A 203 -2.72 31.02 7.42
C SER A 203 -2.11 30.89 8.82
N GLU A 204 -1.15 31.74 9.18
CA GLU A 204 -0.50 31.81 10.50
C GLU A 204 -1.46 32.45 11.52
N LEU A 205 -2.17 33.53 11.17
CA LEU A 205 -3.21 34.17 11.98
C LEU A 205 -4.41 33.23 12.22
N ILE A 206 -4.84 32.49 11.19
CA ILE A 206 -5.81 31.39 11.31
C ILE A 206 -5.28 30.32 12.27
N ARG A 207 -4.04 29.85 12.07
CA ARG A 207 -3.42 28.80 12.89
C ARG A 207 -3.26 29.21 14.35
N ASP A 208 -2.95 30.47 14.62
CA ASP A 208 -2.80 30.99 15.97
C ASP A 208 -4.16 31.27 16.63
N LYS A 209 -5.19 31.74 15.90
CA LYS A 209 -6.58 31.74 16.39
C LYS A 209 -7.10 30.35 16.72
N VAL A 210 -6.87 29.37 15.83
CA VAL A 210 -7.24 27.96 16.03
C VAL A 210 -6.51 27.38 17.26
N ARG A 211 -5.22 27.68 17.44
CA ARG A 211 -4.47 27.33 18.68
C ARG A 211 -5.01 28.02 19.92
N GLU A 212 -5.40 29.28 19.82
CA GLU A 212 -5.97 30.04 20.93
C GLU A 212 -7.31 29.46 21.36
N ILE A 213 -8.18 29.10 20.42
CA ILE A 213 -9.42 28.36 20.69
C ILE A 213 -9.12 27.03 21.38
N PHE A 214 -8.19 26.21 20.85
CA PHE A 214 -7.81 24.94 21.50
C PHE A 214 -7.23 25.12 22.93
N ARG A 215 -6.71 26.31 23.27
CA ARG A 215 -6.19 26.63 24.61
C ARG A 215 -7.27 27.18 25.56
N ALA A 216 -8.10 28.10 25.07
CA ALA A 216 -9.13 28.79 25.85
C ALA A 216 -10.42 27.98 25.99
N HIS A 217 -10.76 27.19 24.97
CA HIS A 217 -11.97 26.38 24.84
C HIS A 217 -11.64 24.89 24.64
N PRO A 218 -10.91 24.23 25.57
CA PRO A 218 -10.39 22.88 25.37
C PRO A 218 -11.47 21.77 25.46
N ARG A 219 -12.73 22.10 25.77
CA ARG A 219 -13.84 21.13 25.90
C ARG A 219 -14.81 21.14 24.72
N ASP A 220 -14.88 22.25 23.99
CA ASP A 220 -15.77 22.50 22.86
C ASP A 220 -15.07 23.21 21.68
N PRO A 221 -13.79 22.92 21.36
CA PRO A 221 -13.03 23.72 20.39
C PRO A 221 -13.59 23.65 18.97
N VAL A 222 -14.32 22.58 18.63
CA VAL A 222 -14.99 22.43 17.33
C VAL A 222 -16.11 23.47 17.17
N ALA A 223 -16.95 23.67 18.19
CA ALA A 223 -18.06 24.63 18.13
C ALA A 223 -17.55 26.09 18.07
N GLU A 224 -16.44 26.40 18.75
CA GLU A 224 -15.79 27.71 18.66
C GLU A 224 -15.07 27.93 17.31
N MET A 225 -14.60 26.87 16.66
CA MET A 225 -14.08 26.93 15.28
C MET A 225 -15.21 27.06 14.25
N GLU A 226 -16.35 26.41 14.44
CA GLU A 226 -17.53 26.57 13.60
C GLU A 226 -18.08 28.01 13.68
N LYS A 227 -18.04 28.66 14.86
CA LYS A 227 -18.34 30.10 15.00
C LYS A 227 -17.38 31.01 14.22
N LEU A 228 -16.18 30.54 13.88
CA LEU A 228 -15.23 31.22 13.00
C LEU A 228 -15.28 30.73 11.54
N GLY A 229 -16.23 29.86 11.18
CA GLY A 229 -16.46 29.39 9.81
C GLY A 229 -15.67 28.15 9.38
N PHE A 230 -15.09 27.38 10.31
CA PHE A 230 -14.44 26.10 10.01
C PHE A 230 -15.42 24.92 9.97
N THR A 231 -15.04 23.82 9.33
CA THR A 231 -15.85 22.60 9.17
C THR A 231 -15.00 21.35 9.52
N TYR A 232 -15.60 20.33 10.13
CA TYR A 232 -14.91 19.15 10.70
C TYR A 232 -15.22 17.84 9.96
N CYS A 233 -14.21 16.95 9.80
CA CYS A 233 -14.28 15.66 9.07
C CYS A 233 -13.39 14.56 9.71
N GLU A 234 -13.70 13.28 9.48
CA GLU A 234 -12.97 12.08 10.00
C GLU A 234 -12.76 10.96 8.96
N ASP A 235 -11.97 9.96 9.37
CA ASP A 235 -11.29 8.84 8.69
C ASP A 235 -11.62 7.46 9.34
N ASP A 236 -11.47 6.26 8.76
CA ASP A 236 -10.86 5.81 7.48
C ASP A 236 -11.63 4.59 6.88
N THR A 237 -11.87 3.52 7.64
CA THR A 237 -12.62 2.31 7.20
C THR A 237 -14.14 2.45 7.28
N GLU A 238 -14.64 3.43 8.02
CA GLU A 238 -16.00 3.88 7.79
C GLU A 238 -16.14 4.47 6.40
N ASP A 239 -15.09 5.11 5.85
CA ASP A 239 -15.16 5.85 4.60
C ASP A 239 -15.36 4.99 3.35
N GLU A 240 -14.73 3.82 3.16
CA GLU A 240 -15.12 2.97 2.01
C GLU A 240 -16.60 2.56 2.03
N ALA A 241 -17.13 2.23 3.21
CA ALA A 241 -18.52 1.82 3.40
C ALA A 241 -19.48 3.01 3.40
N LYS A 242 -19.02 4.20 3.80
CA LYS A 242 -19.73 5.49 3.82
C LYS A 242 -19.74 6.10 2.43
N GLU A 243 -18.66 6.01 1.66
CA GLU A 243 -18.61 6.23 0.21
C GLU A 243 -19.65 5.36 -0.49
N GLU A 244 -19.68 4.04 -0.25
CA GLU A 244 -20.69 3.15 -0.84
C GLU A 244 -22.12 3.52 -0.39
N ARG A 245 -22.32 3.82 0.91
CA ARG A 245 -23.62 4.30 1.46
C ARG A 245 -24.03 5.67 0.93
N ASN A 246 -23.09 6.55 0.59
CA ASN A 246 -23.33 7.93 0.15
C ASN A 246 -23.38 8.06 -1.38
N ALA A 247 -22.70 7.17 -2.11
CA ALA A 247 -22.67 7.17 -3.56
C ALA A 247 -24.09 7.06 -4.12
N ARG A 248 -24.46 8.04 -4.94
CA ARG A 248 -25.72 8.08 -5.69
C ARG A 248 -25.37 8.15 -7.17
N PRO A 249 -26.24 7.66 -8.07
CA PRO A 249 -26.03 7.79 -9.50
C PRO A 249 -26.30 9.24 -9.96
N GLU A 250 -25.24 9.95 -10.30
CA GLU A 250 -25.22 11.39 -10.61
C GLU A 250 -25.73 11.66 -12.04
N ASN A 251 -25.31 10.83 -12.99
CA ASN A 251 -25.64 10.97 -14.41
C ASN A 251 -26.60 9.85 -14.90
N ARG A 252 -27.06 9.93 -16.16
CA ARG A 252 -28.01 8.96 -16.75
C ARG A 252 -27.40 7.55 -16.84
N ARG A 253 -26.15 7.44 -17.31
CA ARG A 253 -25.39 6.18 -17.43
C ARG A 253 -25.33 5.44 -16.09
N GLN A 254 -24.94 6.13 -15.02
CA GLN A 254 -24.91 5.60 -13.65
C GLN A 254 -26.30 5.17 -13.15
N ARG A 255 -27.37 5.91 -13.47
CA ARG A 255 -28.75 5.50 -13.13
C ARG A 255 -29.18 4.24 -13.86
N ASP A 256 -28.78 4.12 -15.12
CA ASP A 256 -29.09 2.97 -15.98
C ASP A 256 -28.33 1.71 -15.52
N LEU A 257 -27.06 1.85 -15.12
CA LEU A 257 -26.26 0.79 -14.48
C LEU A 257 -26.86 0.30 -13.16
N VAL A 258 -27.23 1.21 -12.25
CA VAL A 258 -27.88 0.87 -10.98
C VAL A 258 -29.22 0.14 -11.22
N ALA A 259 -30.03 0.63 -12.17
CA ALA A 259 -31.28 -0.03 -12.53
C ALA A 259 -31.03 -1.45 -13.07
N TYR A 260 -29.98 -1.67 -13.86
CA TYR A 260 -29.58 -3.00 -14.31
C TYR A 260 -29.12 -3.90 -13.15
N PHE A 261 -28.19 -3.44 -12.30
CA PHE A 261 -27.67 -4.24 -11.18
C PHE A 261 -28.75 -4.65 -10.16
N GLU A 262 -29.82 -3.87 -10.06
CA GLU A 262 -31.00 -4.15 -9.24
C GLU A 262 -32.10 -4.94 -9.98
N GLY A 263 -31.87 -5.38 -11.22
CA GLY A 263 -32.82 -6.18 -12.01
C GLY A 263 -34.02 -5.40 -12.56
N ARG A 264 -33.96 -4.07 -12.57
CA ARG A 264 -34.99 -3.15 -13.10
C ARG A 264 -34.79 -2.80 -14.58
N LYS A 265 -33.64 -3.18 -15.16
CA LYS A 265 -33.36 -3.14 -16.61
C LYS A 265 -32.78 -4.47 -17.08
N PRO A 266 -33.04 -4.89 -18.33
CA PRO A 266 -32.39 -6.06 -18.93
C PRO A 266 -30.93 -5.76 -19.28
N LEU A 267 -30.16 -6.81 -19.52
CA LEU A 267 -28.83 -6.73 -20.12
C LEU A 267 -28.95 -6.23 -21.57
N SER A 268 -28.06 -5.32 -21.98
CA SER A 268 -27.94 -4.86 -23.37
C SER A 268 -26.54 -4.31 -23.63
N GLU A 269 -26.20 -4.15 -24.91
CA GLU A 269 -24.98 -3.48 -25.36
C GLU A 269 -24.87 -2.05 -24.78
N GLU A 270 -25.98 -1.29 -24.72
CA GLU A 270 -26.00 0.05 -24.10
C GLU A 270 -25.59 0.04 -22.63
N ILE A 271 -26.01 -0.97 -21.86
CA ILE A 271 -25.65 -1.13 -20.44
C ILE A 271 -24.17 -1.49 -20.31
N PHE A 272 -23.65 -2.36 -21.19
CA PHE A 272 -22.25 -2.76 -21.20
C PHE A 272 -21.31 -1.62 -21.64
N ALA A 273 -21.68 -0.88 -22.69
CA ALA A 273 -21.00 0.34 -23.11
C ALA A 273 -20.99 1.36 -21.96
N GLY A 274 -22.15 1.60 -21.32
CA GLY A 274 -22.25 2.47 -20.15
C GLY A 274 -21.38 2.01 -18.98
N TYR A 275 -21.18 0.71 -18.77
CA TYR A 275 -20.28 0.19 -17.74
C TYR A 275 -18.81 0.50 -18.08
N SER A 276 -18.40 0.19 -19.32
CA SER A 276 -17.04 0.47 -19.81
C SER A 276 -16.71 1.97 -19.77
N GLU A 277 -17.65 2.82 -20.21
CA GLU A 277 -17.49 4.28 -20.21
C GLU A 277 -17.47 4.89 -18.80
N GLU A 278 -18.16 4.29 -17.83
CA GLU A 278 -18.10 4.74 -16.43
C GLU A 278 -16.76 4.39 -15.80
N LYS A 279 -16.22 3.19 -16.06
CA LYS A 279 -14.87 2.81 -15.60
C LYS A 279 -13.75 3.61 -16.27
N ALA A 280 -13.91 3.99 -17.54
CA ALA A 280 -12.95 4.78 -18.29
C ALA A 280 -13.08 6.31 -18.09
N ALA A 281 -14.01 6.77 -17.25
CA ALA A 281 -14.18 8.19 -16.97
C ALA A 281 -12.99 8.79 -16.20
N GLU A 282 -12.76 10.09 -16.35
CA GLU A 282 -11.73 10.84 -15.57
C GLU A 282 -12.01 10.79 -14.05
N LYS A 283 -13.30 10.80 -13.69
CA LYS A 283 -13.79 10.74 -12.30
C LYS A 283 -14.88 9.68 -12.20
N PRO A 284 -14.49 8.39 -12.20
CA PRO A 284 -15.43 7.27 -12.15
C PRO A 284 -16.05 7.17 -10.76
N ASN A 285 -17.34 6.89 -10.68
CA ASN A 285 -18.02 6.68 -9.40
C ASN A 285 -17.77 5.24 -8.89
N TYR A 286 -16.50 4.92 -8.60
CA TYR A 286 -16.11 3.59 -8.12
C TYR A 286 -16.96 3.07 -6.95
N PRO A 287 -17.27 3.86 -5.90
CA PRO A 287 -18.08 3.35 -4.77
C PRO A 287 -19.53 2.99 -5.16
N LEU A 288 -20.08 3.62 -6.21
CA LEU A 288 -21.40 3.26 -6.75
C LEU A 288 -21.43 1.82 -7.27
N ILE A 289 -20.34 1.37 -7.91
CA ILE A 289 -20.21 0.06 -8.54
C ILE A 289 -19.61 -0.97 -7.56
N ARG A 290 -18.61 -0.59 -6.75
CA ARG A 290 -17.85 -1.44 -5.81
C ARG A 290 -18.74 -2.24 -4.86
N ARG A 291 -19.86 -1.67 -4.41
CA ARG A 291 -20.87 -2.39 -3.60
C ARG A 291 -21.44 -3.64 -4.28
N TYR A 292 -21.56 -3.66 -5.60
CA TYR A 292 -22.13 -4.79 -6.34
C TYR A 292 -21.10 -5.92 -6.53
N TYR A 293 -19.80 -5.60 -6.52
CA TYR A 293 -18.72 -6.59 -6.39
C TYR A 293 -18.75 -7.24 -5.01
N LYS A 294 -18.68 -6.43 -3.95
CA LYS A 294 -18.70 -6.90 -2.55
C LYS A 294 -19.96 -7.70 -2.18
N ALA A 295 -21.06 -7.47 -2.88
CA ALA A 295 -22.33 -8.19 -2.71
C ALA A 295 -22.52 -9.39 -3.67
N SER A 296 -21.49 -9.78 -4.44
CA SER A 296 -21.51 -10.88 -5.41
C SER A 296 -22.74 -10.80 -6.35
N ASN A 297 -22.98 -9.62 -6.90
CA ASN A 297 -24.23 -9.34 -7.63
C ASN A 297 -24.31 -10.13 -8.95
N LYS A 298 -25.33 -10.98 -9.07
CA LYS A 298 -25.56 -11.84 -10.25
C LYS A 298 -25.70 -11.08 -11.58
N HIS A 299 -26.22 -9.85 -11.57
CA HIS A 299 -26.36 -9.06 -12.79
C HIS A 299 -25.00 -8.45 -13.18
N LEU A 300 -24.21 -7.95 -12.21
CA LEU A 300 -22.83 -7.56 -12.48
C LEU A 300 -22.03 -8.73 -13.07
N LYS A 301 -22.13 -9.93 -12.50
CA LYS A 301 -21.51 -11.15 -13.07
C LYS A 301 -21.94 -11.39 -14.51
N ALA A 302 -23.24 -11.33 -14.80
CA ALA A 302 -23.77 -11.51 -16.16
C ALA A 302 -23.28 -10.43 -17.14
N LEU A 303 -23.06 -9.20 -16.68
CA LEU A 303 -22.53 -8.10 -17.50
C LEU A 303 -21.05 -8.29 -17.84
N LEU A 304 -20.25 -8.77 -16.88
CA LEU A 304 -18.84 -9.11 -17.10
C LEU A 304 -18.72 -10.28 -18.09
N LEU A 305 -19.52 -11.33 -17.92
CA LEU A 305 -19.55 -12.47 -18.84
C LEU A 305 -20.00 -12.06 -20.25
N TYR A 306 -21.06 -11.26 -20.37
CA TYR A 306 -21.48 -10.67 -21.65
C TYR A 306 -20.35 -9.89 -22.33
N GLY A 307 -19.63 -9.06 -21.58
CA GLY A 307 -18.48 -8.32 -22.09
C GLY A 307 -17.35 -9.23 -22.58
N LEU A 308 -17.07 -10.34 -21.88
CA LEU A 308 -16.05 -11.32 -22.26
C LEU A 308 -16.50 -12.22 -23.43
N GLU A 309 -17.79 -12.50 -23.59
CA GLU A 309 -18.34 -13.20 -24.75
C GLU A 309 -18.20 -12.38 -26.05
N HIS A 310 -18.33 -11.05 -25.97
CA HIS A 310 -18.23 -10.15 -27.13
C HIS A 310 -16.81 -9.60 -27.34
N HIS A 311 -15.99 -9.56 -26.29
CA HIS A 311 -14.64 -8.99 -26.30
C HIS A 311 -13.65 -9.82 -25.43
N PRO A 312 -13.39 -11.09 -25.76
CA PRO A 312 -12.64 -12.02 -24.90
C PRO A 312 -11.22 -11.55 -24.53
N GLY A 313 -10.56 -10.78 -25.39
CA GLY A 313 -9.21 -10.24 -25.13
C GLY A 313 -9.13 -8.99 -24.24
N ARG A 314 -10.24 -8.50 -23.66
CA ARG A 314 -10.25 -7.28 -22.82
C ARG A 314 -9.70 -7.55 -21.43
N ILE A 315 -8.43 -7.20 -21.21
CA ILE A 315 -7.70 -7.34 -19.94
C ILE A 315 -8.49 -6.70 -18.78
N ASP A 316 -9.07 -5.51 -18.95
CA ASP A 316 -9.82 -4.82 -17.91
C ASP A 316 -11.09 -5.58 -17.44
N LEU A 317 -11.74 -6.33 -18.33
CA LEU A 317 -12.88 -7.19 -17.99
C LEU A 317 -12.44 -8.51 -17.34
N LEU A 318 -11.29 -9.05 -17.76
CA LEU A 318 -10.68 -10.23 -17.14
C LEU A 318 -10.25 -9.91 -15.70
N SER A 319 -9.58 -8.76 -15.49
CA SER A 319 -9.26 -8.24 -14.16
C SER A 319 -10.51 -7.94 -13.32
N ASP A 320 -11.61 -7.45 -13.92
CA ASP A 320 -12.89 -7.31 -13.22
C ASP A 320 -13.48 -8.65 -12.79
N LEU A 321 -13.42 -9.69 -13.64
CA LEU A 321 -13.85 -11.04 -13.27
C LEU A 321 -12.93 -11.65 -12.20
N ALA A 322 -11.63 -11.35 -12.23
CA ALA A 322 -10.66 -11.74 -11.20
C ALA A 322 -10.92 -11.04 -9.85
N PHE A 323 -11.32 -9.77 -9.85
CA PHE A 323 -11.73 -9.06 -8.64
C PHE A 323 -13.09 -9.55 -8.13
N PHE A 324 -14.06 -9.83 -9.02
CA PHE A 324 -15.31 -10.46 -8.65
C PHE A 324 -15.09 -11.86 -8.04
N HIS A 325 -14.08 -12.59 -8.51
CA HIS A 325 -13.69 -13.89 -7.96
C HIS A 325 -13.29 -13.83 -6.47
N GLU A 326 -12.81 -12.69 -5.96
CA GLU A 326 -12.51 -12.51 -4.53
C GLU A 326 -13.76 -12.59 -3.63
N PHE A 327 -14.96 -12.33 -4.18
CA PHE A 327 -16.25 -12.32 -3.46
C PHE A 327 -17.16 -13.51 -3.81
N GLU A 328 -16.99 -14.13 -4.98
CA GLU A 328 -17.71 -15.34 -5.39
C GLU A 328 -16.76 -16.27 -6.17
N ASN A 329 -16.65 -17.55 -5.78
CA ASN A 329 -15.72 -18.48 -6.46
C ASN A 329 -16.10 -18.75 -7.93
N CYS A 330 -15.55 -17.92 -8.82
CA CYS A 330 -15.71 -18.00 -10.27
C CYS A 330 -14.50 -18.64 -10.98
N LEU A 331 -13.66 -19.42 -10.28
CA LEU A 331 -12.35 -19.88 -10.79
C LEU A 331 -12.44 -20.56 -12.17
N ARG A 332 -13.46 -21.39 -12.39
CA ARG A 332 -13.63 -22.09 -13.68
C ARG A 332 -13.86 -21.12 -14.83
N LEU A 333 -14.75 -20.15 -14.66
CA LEU A 333 -15.05 -19.10 -15.66
C LEU A 333 -13.81 -18.26 -15.94
N LEU A 334 -13.04 -17.95 -14.88
CA LEU A 334 -11.80 -17.19 -14.98
C LEU A 334 -10.77 -17.93 -15.85
N ILE A 335 -10.56 -19.23 -15.58
CA ILE A 335 -9.71 -20.12 -16.39
C ILE A 335 -10.17 -20.18 -17.84
N ASP A 336 -11.47 -20.40 -18.08
CA ASP A 336 -12.02 -20.54 -19.42
C ASP A 336 -11.81 -19.26 -20.27
N HIS A 337 -12.14 -18.08 -19.71
CA HIS A 337 -11.99 -16.81 -20.43
C HIS A 337 -10.53 -16.37 -20.63
N TYR A 338 -9.65 -16.51 -19.63
CA TYR A 338 -8.22 -16.19 -19.83
C TYR A 338 -7.58 -17.15 -20.84
N THR A 339 -7.93 -18.44 -20.82
CA THR A 339 -7.44 -19.41 -21.80
C THR A 339 -7.84 -18.99 -23.22
N GLN A 340 -9.11 -18.65 -23.43
CA GLN A 340 -9.59 -18.15 -24.72
C GLN A 340 -8.86 -16.87 -25.15
N ALA A 341 -8.74 -15.89 -24.26
CA ALA A 341 -8.03 -14.64 -24.52
C ALA A 341 -6.56 -14.87 -24.93
N CYS A 342 -5.86 -15.75 -24.23
CA CYS A 342 -4.49 -16.15 -24.55
C CYS A 342 -4.39 -16.90 -25.89
N MET A 343 -5.37 -17.75 -26.24
CA MET A 343 -5.43 -18.44 -27.53
C MET A 343 -5.63 -17.48 -28.69
N GLU A 344 -6.60 -16.56 -28.59
CA GLU A 344 -6.99 -15.64 -29.66
C GLU A 344 -6.03 -14.46 -29.86
N GLN A 345 -5.32 -14.00 -28.82
CA GLN A 345 -4.50 -12.79 -28.90
C GLN A 345 -3.33 -12.93 -29.89
N CYS A 346 -3.33 -12.17 -30.99
CA CYS A 346 -2.26 -12.19 -32.00
C CYS A 346 -1.05 -11.29 -31.65
N ASN A 347 -1.25 -10.20 -30.89
CA ASN A 347 -0.16 -9.33 -30.47
C ASN A 347 0.60 -9.94 -29.28
N LEU A 348 1.91 -10.13 -29.43
CA LEU A 348 2.74 -10.86 -28.46
C LEU A 348 2.94 -10.12 -27.14
N ASP A 349 2.98 -8.78 -27.14
CA ASP A 349 3.11 -7.98 -25.91
C ASP A 349 1.83 -8.07 -25.07
N THR A 350 0.67 -7.94 -25.71
CA THR A 350 -0.66 -8.09 -25.09
C THR A 350 -0.88 -9.52 -24.62
N PHE A 351 -0.41 -10.52 -25.40
CA PHE A 351 -0.40 -11.92 -24.98
C PHE A 351 0.45 -12.13 -23.72
N THR A 352 1.63 -11.50 -23.63
CA THR A 352 2.51 -11.57 -22.45
C THR A 352 1.81 -10.98 -21.23
N GLY A 353 1.15 -9.82 -21.37
CA GLY A 353 0.32 -9.22 -20.32
C GLY A 353 -0.83 -10.13 -19.88
N LEU A 354 -1.58 -10.70 -20.83
CA LEU A 354 -2.67 -11.65 -20.57
C LEU A 354 -2.19 -12.93 -19.86
N ALA A 355 -1.05 -13.49 -20.26
CA ALA A 355 -0.49 -14.69 -19.63
C ALA A 355 -0.06 -14.40 -18.19
N LYS A 356 0.61 -13.26 -17.93
CA LYS A 356 0.96 -12.81 -16.57
C LYS A 356 -0.30 -12.60 -15.73
N ASP A 357 -1.30 -11.88 -16.24
CA ASP A 357 -2.54 -11.61 -15.52
C ASP A 357 -3.33 -12.89 -15.23
N PHE A 358 -3.38 -13.86 -16.16
CA PHE A 358 -3.96 -15.18 -15.95
C PHE A 358 -3.26 -15.92 -14.80
N TYR A 359 -1.93 -16.05 -14.87
CA TYR A 359 -1.13 -16.72 -13.82
C TYR A 359 -1.37 -16.11 -12.45
N TYR A 360 -1.19 -14.80 -12.30
CA TYR A 360 -1.44 -14.16 -11.01
C TYR A 360 -2.91 -14.32 -10.59
N SER A 361 -3.87 -14.17 -11.52
CA SER A 361 -5.32 -14.26 -11.24
C SER A 361 -5.85 -15.63 -10.85
N THR A 362 -5.05 -16.69 -10.98
CA THR A 362 -5.46 -18.06 -10.60
C THR A 362 -4.46 -18.80 -9.70
N SER A 363 -3.21 -18.35 -9.59
CA SER A 363 -2.17 -18.95 -8.73
C SER A 363 -2.56 -19.03 -7.23
N PRO A 364 -3.18 -18.01 -6.60
CA PRO A 364 -3.74 -18.11 -5.24
C PRO A 364 -4.78 -19.23 -5.02
N ASN A 365 -5.33 -19.79 -6.10
CA ASN A 365 -6.26 -20.92 -6.08
C ASN A 365 -5.59 -22.26 -6.43
N GLY A 366 -4.26 -22.28 -6.65
CA GLY A 366 -3.48 -23.47 -7.00
C GLY A 366 -3.61 -23.90 -8.46
N TYR A 367 -3.91 -22.99 -9.39
CA TYR A 367 -3.95 -23.29 -10.82
C TYR A 367 -2.70 -22.81 -11.54
N GLU A 368 -1.96 -23.74 -12.12
CA GLU A 368 -0.70 -23.52 -12.84
C GLU A 368 -0.94 -23.01 -14.26
N ALA A 369 -1.33 -21.74 -14.39
CA ALA A 369 -1.75 -21.18 -15.67
C ALA A 369 -0.66 -21.22 -16.75
N TYR A 370 0.61 -21.01 -16.40
CA TYR A 370 1.69 -21.09 -17.38
C TYR A 370 1.87 -22.50 -17.92
N GLU A 371 1.83 -23.55 -17.08
CA GLU A 371 1.90 -24.93 -17.55
C GLU A 371 0.68 -25.30 -18.42
N ALA A 372 -0.52 -24.88 -18.02
CA ALA A 372 -1.72 -25.08 -18.83
C ALA A 372 -1.64 -24.38 -20.20
N LEU A 373 -1.16 -23.13 -20.25
CA LEU A 373 -0.87 -22.46 -21.52
C LEU A 373 0.26 -23.14 -22.29
N ARG A 374 1.28 -23.66 -21.60
CA ARG A 374 2.43 -24.34 -22.18
C ARG A 374 1.99 -25.57 -22.98
N GLU A 375 1.07 -26.37 -22.46
CA GLU A 375 0.48 -27.51 -23.14
C GLU A 375 -0.32 -27.12 -24.41
N LEU A 376 -0.95 -25.94 -24.42
CA LEU A 376 -1.78 -25.45 -25.54
C LEU A 376 -0.96 -24.93 -26.73
N PHE A 377 0.29 -24.51 -26.54
CA PHE A 377 1.11 -23.95 -27.61
C PHE A 377 2.34 -24.82 -27.93
N GLY A 378 2.49 -25.17 -29.20
CA GLY A 378 3.61 -25.99 -29.68
C GLY A 378 4.98 -25.32 -29.53
N PRO A 379 6.07 -26.09 -29.28
CA PRO A 379 7.44 -25.61 -29.00
C PRO A 379 7.96 -24.49 -29.92
N GLU A 380 7.64 -24.57 -31.20
CA GLU A 380 8.18 -23.62 -32.18
C GLU A 380 7.50 -22.24 -32.17
N THR A 381 6.32 -22.12 -31.56
CA THR A 381 5.51 -20.90 -31.59
C THR A 381 6.10 -19.79 -30.72
N ALA A 382 5.92 -18.53 -31.14
CA ALA A 382 6.37 -17.37 -30.36
C ALA A 382 5.68 -17.29 -28.99
N LYS A 383 4.38 -17.63 -28.91
CA LYS A 383 3.63 -17.72 -27.66
C LYS A 383 4.23 -18.72 -26.68
N ARG A 384 4.63 -19.90 -27.17
CA ARG A 384 5.29 -20.93 -26.37
C ARG A 384 6.64 -20.45 -25.82
N LYS A 385 7.48 -19.83 -26.66
CA LYS A 385 8.76 -19.24 -26.24
C LYS A 385 8.60 -18.15 -25.17
N ILE A 386 7.53 -17.36 -25.26
CA ILE A 386 7.16 -16.41 -24.19
C ILE A 386 6.80 -17.16 -22.91
N ILE A 387 5.90 -18.15 -22.95
CA ILE A 387 5.51 -18.93 -21.77
C ILE A 387 6.72 -19.62 -21.11
N ASP A 388 7.60 -20.24 -21.90
CA ASP A 388 8.81 -20.88 -21.40
C ASP A 388 9.75 -19.86 -20.71
N SER A 389 9.82 -18.62 -21.22
CA SER A 389 10.53 -17.49 -20.56
C SER A 389 9.84 -17.05 -19.27
N LEU A 390 8.51 -16.98 -19.24
CA LEU A 390 7.74 -16.61 -18.04
C LEU A 390 7.87 -17.64 -16.91
N ILE A 391 7.95 -18.93 -17.26
CA ILE A 391 8.22 -20.00 -16.31
C ILE A 391 9.65 -19.86 -15.77
N ALA A 392 10.64 -19.65 -16.64
CA ALA A 392 12.03 -19.43 -16.22
C ALA A 392 12.22 -18.15 -15.37
N GLU A 393 11.42 -17.10 -15.58
CA GLU A 393 11.38 -15.90 -14.73
C GLU A 393 10.93 -16.24 -13.30
N GLU A 394 9.85 -17.02 -13.13
CA GLU A 394 9.34 -17.42 -11.80
C GLU A 394 10.23 -18.51 -11.13
N GLU A 395 10.77 -19.47 -11.89
CA GLU A 395 11.67 -20.52 -11.39
C GLU A 395 13.06 -19.97 -11.01
N GLY A 396 13.64 -19.07 -11.84
CA GLY A 396 14.91 -18.43 -11.55
C GLY A 396 14.85 -17.51 -10.32
N GLY A 397 13.69 -16.88 -10.08
CA GLY A 397 13.40 -16.16 -8.84
C GLY A 397 13.31 -17.07 -7.59
N ALA A 398 13.10 -18.37 -7.78
CA ALA A 398 13.12 -19.36 -6.70
C ALA A 398 14.53 -19.91 -6.45
N GLU A 399 15.32 -20.24 -7.49
CA GLU A 399 16.67 -20.79 -7.31
C GLU A 399 17.63 -19.83 -6.59
N ASP A 400 17.60 -18.53 -6.91
CA ASP A 400 18.50 -17.54 -6.28
C ASP A 400 18.20 -17.33 -4.78
N SER A 401 17.03 -17.77 -4.31
CA SER A 401 16.66 -17.81 -2.87
C SER A 401 17.15 -19.07 -2.12
N SER A 402 17.80 -20.01 -2.82
CA SER A 402 18.11 -21.35 -2.32
C SER A 402 19.58 -21.76 -2.35
N ARG A 403 20.48 -20.89 -2.84
CA ARG A 403 21.93 -21.14 -2.80
C ARG A 403 22.48 -20.86 -1.39
N PRO A 404 23.19 -21.81 -0.76
CA PRO A 404 24.00 -21.50 0.42
C PRO A 404 25.11 -20.53 0.01
N LEU A 405 25.21 -19.39 0.70
CA LEU A 405 26.35 -18.49 0.58
C LEU A 405 27.53 -19.11 1.33
N ASP A 406 28.37 -19.82 0.58
CA ASP A 406 29.61 -20.42 1.07
C ASP A 406 30.82 -19.75 0.40
N SER A 407 31.85 -19.46 1.21
CA SER A 407 33.12 -18.74 0.89
C SER A 407 33.07 -17.21 0.76
#